data_AF-A0A1H1KPR7-F1
#
_entry.id   AF-A0A1H1KPR7-F1
#
_cell.length_a   1.000
_cell.length_b   1.000
_cell.length_c   1.000
_cell.angle_alpha   90.00
_cell.angle_beta   90.00
_cell.angle_gamma   90.00
#
_symmetry.space_group_name_H-M   'P 1'
#
loop_
_entity.id
_entity.type
_entity.pdbx_description
1 polymer ?
#
loop_
_entity_poly.entity_id
_entity_poly.type
_entity_poly.pdbx_seq_one_letter_code
_entity_poly.pdbx_strand_id
1 'polypeptide(L)'
;MTLETIAAAASSPIAGTTAKLARLLRELETYVSGQSELIIDYATARRRGEPISTATTESTVQWLLPRRMNAQQQMRWSPRGAHLMLKVRTAVMNRTLERDHTAAEPWAQRPFRSTA
;
A
#
# COMPACT_ATOMS: atom_id res chain seq x y z
N MET A 1 7.53 -51.23 -30.35
CA MET A 1 6.99 -50.15 -29.50
C MET A 1 8.18 -49.33 -29.04
N THR A 2 8.47 -48.28 -29.80
CA THR A 2 9.78 -47.62 -29.91
C THR A 2 10.04 -46.63 -28.78
N LEU A 3 11.30 -46.53 -28.35
CA LEU A 3 11.81 -45.64 -27.29
C LEU A 3 11.47 -44.15 -27.49
N GLU A 4 11.11 -43.75 -28.71
CA GLU A 4 10.59 -42.43 -29.10
C GLU A 4 9.31 -42.03 -28.34
N THR A 5 8.46 -42.99 -27.95
CA THR A 5 7.18 -42.68 -27.27
C THR A 5 7.37 -42.18 -25.84
N ILE A 6 8.50 -42.51 -25.18
CA ILE A 6 8.80 -42.09 -23.82
C ILE A 6 9.45 -40.69 -23.82
N ALA A 7 10.28 -40.39 -24.82
CA ALA A 7 10.93 -39.08 -24.97
C ALA A 7 9.92 -37.96 -25.33
N ALA A 8 8.89 -38.27 -26.12
CA ALA A 8 7.86 -37.29 -26.48
C ALA A 8 6.99 -36.84 -25.30
N ALA A 9 6.85 -37.64 -24.24
CA ALA A 9 6.11 -37.27 -23.03
C ALA A 9 6.88 -36.25 -22.15
N ALA A 10 8.20 -36.15 -22.30
CA ALA A 10 9.05 -35.22 -21.57
C ALA A 10 9.04 -33.79 -22.17
N SER A 11 8.54 -33.61 -23.40
CA SER A 11 8.37 -32.30 -24.06
C SER A 11 6.93 -31.77 -23.90
N SER A 12 6.24 -32.16 -22.82
CA SER A 12 4.90 -31.65 -22.55
C SER A 12 4.98 -30.27 -21.90
N PRO A 13 4.26 -29.24 -22.40
CA PRO A 13 4.23 -27.90 -21.81
C PRO A 13 3.74 -27.91 -20.34
N ILE A 14 3.07 -28.99 -19.94
CA ILE A 14 2.62 -29.25 -18.57
C ILE A 14 3.81 -29.53 -17.65
N ALA A 15 4.83 -30.27 -18.12
CA ALA A 15 6.04 -30.56 -17.34
C ALA A 15 6.90 -29.31 -17.11
N GLY A 16 6.97 -28.41 -18.11
CA GLY A 16 7.61 -27.11 -17.95
C GLY A 16 6.85 -26.19 -16.98
N THR A 17 5.52 -26.24 -17.01
CA THR A 17 4.65 -25.45 -16.14
C THR A 17 4.71 -25.92 -14.68
N THR A 18 4.70 -27.24 -14.44
CA THR A 18 4.85 -27.81 -13.09
C THR A 18 6.22 -27.53 -12.50
N ALA A 19 7.30 -27.61 -13.30
CA ALA A 19 8.64 -27.23 -12.86
C ALA A 19 8.72 -25.73 -12.48
N LYS A 20 8.10 -24.85 -13.28
CA LYS A 20 8.02 -23.42 -12.99
C LYS A 20 7.22 -23.13 -11.71
N LEU A 21 6.08 -23.80 -11.53
CA LEU A 21 5.28 -23.66 -10.32
C LEU A 21 6.04 -24.14 -9.07
N ALA A 22 6.70 -25.29 -9.15
CA ALA A 22 7.51 -25.83 -8.05
C ALA A 22 8.69 -24.92 -7.68
N ARG A 23 9.24 -24.16 -8.64
CA ARG A 23 10.23 -23.13 -8.37
C ARG A 23 9.62 -21.93 -7.64
N LEU A 24 8.50 -21.40 -8.14
CA LEU A 24 7.82 -20.27 -7.53
C LEU A 24 7.36 -20.57 -6.10
N LEU A 25 6.87 -21.79 -5.85
CA LEU A 25 6.47 -22.21 -4.50
C LEU A 25 7.68 -22.26 -3.55
N ARG A 26 8.84 -22.76 -4.01
CA ARG A 26 10.08 -22.72 -3.21
C ARG A 26 10.57 -21.30 -2.93
N GLU A 27 10.48 -20.41 -3.92
CA GLU A 27 10.84 -19.00 -3.75
C GLU A 27 9.91 -18.32 -2.74
N LEU A 28 8.60 -18.60 -2.81
CA LEU A 28 7.61 -18.12 -1.86
C LEU A 28 7.88 -18.65 -0.44
N GLU A 29 8.12 -19.96 -0.29
CA GLU A 29 8.45 -20.59 0.98
C GLU A 29 9.71 -19.98 1.60
N THR A 30 10.75 -19.77 0.80
CA THR A 30 11.99 -19.13 1.23
C THR A 30 11.74 -17.71 1.71
N TYR A 31 10.94 -16.94 0.96
CA TYR A 31 10.57 -15.57 1.33
C TYR A 31 9.78 -15.52 2.64
N VAL A 32 8.73 -16.33 2.76
CA VAL A 32 7.87 -16.38 3.95
C VAL A 32 8.67 -16.82 5.18
N SER A 33 9.50 -17.85 5.04
CA SER A 33 10.32 -18.34 6.16
C SER A 33 11.34 -17.31 6.60
N GLY A 34 12.02 -16.66 5.65
CA GLY A 34 13.03 -15.63 5.93
C GLY A 34 12.45 -14.31 6.44
N GLN A 35 11.15 -14.07 6.30
CA GLN A 35 10.46 -12.87 6.81
C GLN A 35 9.47 -13.18 7.94
N SER A 36 9.49 -14.41 8.47
CA SER A 36 8.55 -14.88 9.49
C SER A 36 8.47 -13.98 10.74
N GLU A 37 9.61 -13.41 11.16
CA GLU A 37 9.67 -12.46 12.28
C GLU A 37 9.02 -11.10 11.99
N LEU A 38 8.92 -10.72 10.71
CA LEU A 38 8.35 -9.45 10.24
C LEU A 38 6.87 -9.58 9.81
N ILE A 39 6.39 -10.80 9.58
CA ILE A 39 5.01 -11.04 9.17
C ILE A 39 4.09 -10.83 10.38
N ILE A 40 3.18 -9.87 10.25
CA ILE A 40 2.19 -9.55 11.28
C ILE A 40 1.15 -10.68 11.37
N ASP A 41 0.88 -11.16 12.59
CA ASP A 41 -0.20 -12.12 12.85
C ASP A 41 -1.58 -11.44 12.79
N TYR A 42 -2.05 -11.25 11.56
CA TYR A 42 -3.37 -10.72 11.28
C TYR A 42 -4.51 -11.61 11.79
N ALA A 43 -4.28 -12.91 11.97
CA ALA A 43 -5.31 -13.81 12.50
C ALA A 43 -5.57 -13.53 13.99
N THR A 44 -4.52 -13.26 14.76
CA THR A 44 -4.66 -12.83 16.16
C THR A 44 -5.24 -11.42 16.25
N ALA A 45 -4.80 -10.47 15.42
CA ALA A 45 -5.40 -9.13 15.35
C ALA A 45 -6.92 -9.21 15.03
N ARG A 46 -7.33 -10.08 14.08
CA ARG A 46 -8.75 -10.36 13.75
C ARG A 46 -9.54 -10.83 14.95
N ARG A 47 -9.00 -11.80 15.70
CA ARG A 47 -9.67 -12.35 16.90
C ARG A 47 -9.80 -11.32 18.02
N ARG A 48 -8.86 -10.38 18.11
CA ARG A 48 -8.85 -9.29 19.11
C ARG A 48 -9.66 -8.06 18.72
N GLY A 49 -10.19 -8.02 17.49
CA GLY A 49 -10.89 -6.84 16.96
C GLY A 49 -9.97 -5.64 16.72
N GLU A 50 -8.66 -5.86 16.67
CA GLU A 50 -7.67 -4.82 16.36
C GLU A 50 -7.71 -4.48 14.85
N PRO A 51 -7.30 -3.27 14.42
CA PRO A 51 -7.23 -2.93 13.01
C PRO A 51 -6.26 -3.87 12.27
N ILE A 52 -6.82 -4.66 11.36
CA ILE A 52 -6.14 -5.82 10.75
C ILE A 52 -5.51 -5.44 9.41
N SER A 53 -5.95 -4.35 8.81
CA SER A 53 -5.49 -4.03 7.48
C SER A 53 -5.54 -2.54 7.22
N THR A 54 -4.41 -2.00 6.80
CA THR A 54 -4.37 -0.76 6.05
C THR A 54 -4.89 -0.95 4.64
N ALA A 55 -5.31 -2.14 4.16
CA ALA A 55 -5.65 -2.38 2.76
C ALA A 55 -6.65 -1.38 2.18
N THR A 56 -7.65 -0.91 2.93
CA THR A 56 -8.54 0.16 2.45
C THR A 56 -7.79 1.48 2.29
N THR A 57 -6.97 1.85 3.27
CA THR A 57 -6.10 3.03 3.23
C THR A 57 -5.08 2.92 2.11
N GLU A 58 -4.37 1.80 2.01
CA GLU A 58 -3.35 1.47 1.02
C GLU A 58 -3.93 1.41 -0.38
N SER A 59 -5.09 0.78 -0.60
CA SER A 59 -5.79 0.78 -1.90
C SER A 59 -6.22 2.20 -2.28
N THR A 60 -6.70 2.98 -1.31
CA THR A 60 -7.05 4.39 -1.53
C THR A 60 -5.81 5.18 -1.91
N VAL A 61 -4.69 4.99 -1.21
CA VAL A 61 -3.40 5.65 -1.45
C VAL A 61 -2.86 5.26 -2.82
N GLN A 62 -2.82 3.97 -3.15
CA GLN A 62 -2.37 3.41 -4.43
C GLN A 62 -3.16 3.95 -5.62
N TRP A 63 -4.45 4.22 -5.45
CA TRP A 63 -5.28 4.85 -6.49
C TRP A 63 -5.14 6.38 -6.53
N LEU A 64 -5.10 7.01 -5.36
CA LEU A 64 -5.12 8.47 -5.23
C LEU A 64 -3.77 9.09 -5.63
N LEU A 65 -2.65 8.44 -5.32
CA LEU A 65 -1.30 8.91 -5.66
C LEU A 65 -1.14 9.10 -7.17
N PRO A 66 -1.29 8.07 -8.03
CA PRO A 66 -1.16 8.25 -9.48
C PRO A 66 -2.18 9.25 -10.03
N ARG A 67 -3.42 9.23 -9.52
CA ARG A 67 -4.48 10.14 -9.97
C ARG A 67 -4.20 11.61 -9.66
N ARG A 68 -3.50 11.91 -8.57
CA ARG A 68 -3.23 13.29 -8.09
C ARG A 68 -1.78 13.74 -8.31
N MET A 69 -0.86 12.82 -8.56
CA MET A 69 0.56 13.12 -8.66
C MET A 69 1.13 12.85 -10.05
N ASN A 70 0.43 12.13 -10.94
CA ASN A 70 0.94 11.85 -12.28
C ASN A 70 0.25 12.69 -13.38
N ALA A 71 1.11 13.17 -14.30
CA ALA A 71 0.97 13.81 -15.61
C ALA A 71 -0.23 14.72 -16.02
N GLN A 72 -1.39 14.74 -15.36
CA GLN A 72 -2.56 15.54 -15.80
C GLN A 72 -3.20 16.41 -14.70
N GLN A 73 -2.88 16.18 -13.43
CA GLN A 73 -3.16 17.10 -12.33
C GLN A 73 -1.95 17.18 -11.41
N GLN A 74 -0.79 17.60 -11.92
CA GLN A 74 0.40 17.70 -11.08
C GLN A 74 0.17 18.78 -10.01
N MET A 75 -0.26 18.29 -8.86
CA MET A 75 -0.42 19.03 -7.64
C MET A 75 0.93 19.66 -7.31
N ARG A 76 1.10 20.97 -7.59
CA ARG A 76 2.28 21.79 -7.24
C ARG A 76 2.32 22.09 -5.73
N TRP A 77 2.16 21.08 -4.90
CA TRP A 77 2.19 21.23 -3.46
C TRP A 77 3.65 21.19 -3.03
N SER A 78 4.09 22.19 -2.27
CA SER A 78 5.33 22.04 -1.52
C SER A 78 5.18 20.89 -0.52
N PRO A 79 6.27 20.20 -0.12
CA PRO A 79 6.21 19.17 0.92
C PRO A 79 5.48 19.64 2.19
N ARG A 80 5.67 20.92 2.56
CA ARG A 80 4.95 21.56 3.66
C ARG A 80 3.44 21.69 3.40
N GLY A 81 3.04 22.12 2.20
CA GLY A 81 1.63 22.20 1.81
C GLY A 81 0.93 20.85 1.82
N ALA A 82 1.60 19.80 1.31
CA ALA A 82 1.09 18.44 1.33
C ALA A 82 0.89 17.92 2.76
N HIS A 83 1.86 18.15 3.64
CA HIS A 83 1.77 17.79 5.06
C HIS A 83 0.60 18.51 5.76
N LEU A 84 0.43 19.81 5.52
CA LEU A 84 -0.68 20.58 6.11
C LEU A 84 -2.05 20.08 5.65
N MET A 85 -2.21 19.75 4.36
CA MET A 85 -3.46 19.13 3.89
C MET A 85 -3.73 17.78 4.51
N LEU A 86 -2.70 16.95 4.68
CA LEU A 86 -2.85 15.66 5.31
C LEU A 86 -3.34 15.83 6.75
N LYS A 87 -2.80 16.80 7.50
CA LYS A 87 -3.27 17.14 8.85
C LYS A 87 -4.75 17.53 8.86
N VAL A 88 -5.15 18.47 7.99
CA VAL A 88 -6.56 18.92 7.89
C VAL A 88 -7.48 17.75 7.52
N ARG A 89 -7.12 16.95 6.51
CA ARG A 89 -7.94 15.83 6.04
C ARG A 89 -8.08 14.74 7.11
N THR A 90 -7.01 14.48 7.86
CA THR A 90 -7.02 13.52 8.98
C THR A 90 -7.91 14.02 10.11
N ALA A 91 -7.81 15.31 10.47
CA ALA A 91 -8.66 15.92 11.49
C ALA A 91 -10.15 15.92 11.09
N VAL A 92 -10.48 16.12 9.81
CA VAL A 92 -11.86 15.98 9.30
C VAL A 92 -12.35 14.54 9.44
N MET A 93 -11.56 13.55 9.03
CA MET A 93 -11.95 12.15 9.12
C MET A 93 -12.13 11.69 10.57
N ASN A 94 -11.28 12.18 11.47
CA ASN A 94 -11.36 11.90 12.90
C ASN A 94 -12.42 12.77 13.62
N ARG A 95 -13.11 13.67 12.91
CA ARG A 95 -14.06 14.65 13.47
C ARG A 95 -13.45 15.54 14.57
N THR A 96 -12.13 15.74 14.53
CA THR A 96 -11.37 16.58 15.47
C THR A 96 -11.00 17.94 14.89
N LEU A 97 -11.40 18.24 13.64
CA LEU A 97 -11.00 19.47 12.94
C LEU A 97 -11.22 20.73 13.77
N GLU A 98 -12.40 20.93 14.36
CA GLU A 98 -12.69 22.13 15.17
C GLU A 98 -11.70 22.28 16.33
N ARG A 99 -11.45 21.19 17.06
CA ARG A 99 -10.50 21.17 18.18
C ARG A 99 -9.07 21.47 17.72
N ASP A 100 -8.64 20.83 16.64
CA ASP A 100 -7.29 20.99 16.10
C ASP A 100 -7.09 22.38 15.50
N HIS A 101 -8.14 22.96 14.91
CA HIS A 101 -8.19 24.32 14.40
C HIS A 101 -8.07 25.34 15.54
N THR A 102 -8.89 25.23 16.58
CA THR A 102 -8.80 26.12 17.76
C THR A 102 -7.45 26.04 18.45
N ALA A 103 -6.83 24.85 18.51
CA ALA A 103 -5.49 24.69 19.08
C ALA A 103 -4.37 25.28 18.18
N ALA A 104 -4.57 25.30 16.86
CA ALA A 104 -3.61 25.83 15.90
C ALA A 104 -3.75 27.34 15.67
N GLU A 105 -4.94 27.93 15.87
CA GLU A 105 -5.23 29.36 15.71
C GLU A 105 -4.18 30.30 16.34
N PRO A 106 -3.72 30.09 17.60
CA PRO A 106 -2.69 30.95 18.20
C PRO A 106 -1.33 30.91 17.48
N TRP A 107 -1.03 29.81 16.80
CA TRP A 107 0.25 29.55 16.11
C TRP A 107 0.12 29.70 14.59
N ALA A 108 -1.08 29.98 14.09
CA ALA A 108 -1.35 30.22 12.69
C ALA A 108 -0.70 31.56 12.31
N GLN A 109 0.53 31.51 11.80
CA GLN A 109 1.13 32.65 11.12
C GLN A 109 0.21 33.02 9.94
N ARG A 110 -0.59 34.07 10.09
CA ARG A 110 -1.47 34.60 9.03
C ARG A 110 -0.62 34.95 7.81
N PRO A 111 -0.59 34.15 6.75
CA PRO A 111 0.33 34.42 5.66
C PRO A 111 -0.41 35.10 4.51
N PHE A 112 -1.33 36.03 4.80
CA PHE A 112 -1.90 36.94 3.80
C PHE A 112 -2.35 38.22 4.51
N ARG A 113 -1.44 39.19 4.65
CA ARG A 113 -1.86 40.59 4.77
C ARG A 113 -2.45 40.95 3.41
N SER A 114 -3.72 41.34 3.38
CA SER A 114 -4.30 42.04 2.25
C SER A 114 -3.45 43.27 1.99
N THR A 115 -2.73 43.31 0.86
CA THR A 115 -2.25 44.57 0.33
C THR A 115 -3.49 45.34 -0.10
N ALA A 116 -3.74 46.47 0.54
CA ALA A 116 -4.73 47.46 0.13
C ALA A 116 -4.36 48.07 -1.23
#